data_AF-Q2T841-F1
#
_entry.id   AF-Q2T841-F1
#
_cell.length_a   1.000
_cell.length_b   1.000
_cell.length_c   1.000
_cell.angle_alpha   90.00
_cell.angle_beta   90.00
_cell.angle_gamma   90.00
#
_symmetry.space_group_name_H-M   'P 1'
#
loop_
_entity.id
_entity.type
_entity.pdbx_description
1 polymer ?
#
loop_
_entity_poly.entity_id
_entity_poly.type
_entity_poly.pdbx_seq_one_letter_code
_entity_poly.pdbx_strand_id
1 'polypeptide(L)' 'MHQDTLFDSLLAAAQRSSITKGELMHMLDDEIARLADGARVHDYLRVIAIRRVRERIASPAGTADDAHARRSGAR' A
#
# COMPACT_ATOMS: atom_id res chain seq x y z
N MET A 1 7.87 1.57 -4.95
CA MET A 1 8.35 0.25 -5.42
C MET A 1 9.01 -0.47 -4.24
N HIS A 2 8.20 -1.13 -3.40
CA HIS A 2 8.64 -1.80 -2.14
C HIS A 2 7.75 -3.01 -1.80
N GLN A 3 6.89 -3.44 -2.74
CA GLN A 3 6.02 -4.60 -2.56
C GLN A 3 6.80 -5.89 -2.87
N ASP A 4 7.66 -5.86 -3.89
CA ASP A 4 8.48 -7.00 -4.29
C ASP A 4 9.42 -7.44 -3.15
N THR A 5 10.01 -6.50 -2.40
CA THR A 5 10.94 -6.81 -1.31
C THR A 5 10.30 -7.49 -0.10
N LEU A 6 9.04 -7.17 0.22
CA LEU A 6 8.32 -7.78 1.34
C LEU A 6 7.88 -9.20 1.01
N PHE A 7 7.35 -9.41 -0.20
CA PHE A 7 6.97 -10.75 -0.65
C PHE A 7 8.19 -11.65 -0.79
N ASP A 8 9.30 -11.14 -1.32
CA ASP A 8 10.55 -11.90 -1.44
C ASP A 8 11.11 -12.28 -0.05
N SER A 9 11.04 -11.37 0.93
CA SER A 9 11.43 -11.66 2.32
C SER A 9 10.56 -12.74 2.95
N LEU A 10 9.25 -12.69 2.69
CA LEU A 10 8.30 -13.70 3.16
C LEU A 10 8.53 -15.05 2.48
N LEU A 11 8.78 -15.05 1.16
CA LEU A 11 9.09 -16.25 0.40
C LEU A 11 10.39 -16.91 0.88
N ALA A 12 11.42 -16.13 1.16
CA ALA A 12 12.66 -16.62 1.74
C ALA A 12 12.46 -17.24 3.14
N ALA A 13 11.53 -16.70 3.94
CA ALA A 13 11.15 -17.29 5.22
C ALA A 13 10.36 -18.59 5.05
N ALA A 14 9.40 -18.61 4.12
CA ALA A 14 8.58 -19.78 3.80
C ALA A 14 9.44 -20.97 3.34
N GLN A 15 10.43 -20.73 2.48
CA GLN A 15 11.36 -21.76 2.01
C GLN A 15 12.16 -22.41 3.15
N ARG A 16 12.56 -21.62 4.16
CA ARG A 16 13.25 -22.15 5.37
C ARG A 16 12.34 -23.06 6.20
N SER A 17 11.03 -22.91 6.06
CA SER A 17 10.01 -23.72 6.74
C SER A 17 9.41 -24.80 5.83
N SER A 18 10.04 -25.09 4.68
CA SER A 18 9.56 -26.06 3.68
C SER A 18 8.18 -25.74 3.09
N ILE A 19 7.74 -24.48 3.18
CA ILE A 19 6.50 -24.00 2.56
C ILE A 19 6.81 -23.62 1.12
N THR A 20 6.08 -24.20 0.18
CA THR A 20 6.20 -23.87 -1.24
C THR A 20 5.58 -22.51 -1.56
N LYS A 21 5.96 -21.92 -2.70
CA LYS A 21 5.35 -20.66 -3.17
C LYS A 21 3.83 -20.77 -3.33
N GLY A 22 3.34 -21.91 -3.81
CA GLY A 22 1.90 -22.14 -3.99
C GLY A 22 1.15 -22.17 -2.67
N GLU A 23 1.69 -22.88 -1.67
CA GLU A 23 1.12 -22.91 -0.31
C GLU A 23 1.15 -21.53 0.34
N LEU A 24 2.25 -20.78 0.18
CA LEU A 24 2.36 -19.42 0.70
C LEU A 24 1.29 -18.48 0.10
N MET A 25 1.05 -18.57 -1.21
CA MET A 25 -0.01 -17.79 -1.85
C MET A 25 -1.39 -18.16 -1.31
N HIS A 26 -1.64 -19.45 -1.10
CA HIS A 26 -2.92 -19.89 -0.55
C HIS A 26 -3.13 -19.42 0.90
N MET A 27 -2.10 -19.48 1.73
CA MET A 27 -2.13 -18.92 3.08
C MET A 27 -2.38 -17.41 3.09
N LEU A 28 -1.82 -16.67 2.12
CA LEU A 28 -2.07 -15.24 1.96
C LEU A 28 -3.52 -14.96 1.53
N ASP A 29 -4.05 -15.73 0.58
CA ASP A 29 -5.43 -15.59 0.13
C ASP A 29 -6.43 -15.86 1.27
N ASP A 30 -6.19 -16.91 2.07
CA ASP A 30 -6.98 -17.23 3.26
C ASP A 30 -6.93 -16.10 4.29
N GLU A 31 -5.75 -15.52 4.52
CA GLU A 31 -5.59 -14.41 5.45
C GLU A 31 -6.29 -13.14 4.95
N ILE A 32 -6.19 -12.84 3.66
CA ILE A 32 -6.92 -11.72 3.03
C ILE A 32 -8.42 -11.93 3.17
N ALA A 33 -8.93 -13.14 2.93
CA ALA A 33 -10.35 -13.46 3.07
C ALA A 33 -10.82 -13.28 4.52
N ARG A 34 -10.04 -13.76 5.51
CA ARG A 34 -10.32 -13.56 6.93
C ARG A 34 -10.36 -12.08 7.32
N LEU A 35 -9.40 -11.29 6.85
CA LEU A 35 -9.33 -9.87 7.14
C LEU A 35 -10.44 -9.09 6.43
N ALA A 36 -10.83 -9.51 5.23
CA ALA A 36 -11.92 -8.89 4.48
C ALA A 36 -13.30 -9.22 5.07
N ASP A 37 -13.43 -10.33 5.82
CA ASP A 37 -14.68 -10.71 6.45
C ASP A 37 -15.11 -9.66 7.49
N GLY A 38 -16.28 -9.05 7.25
CA GLY A 38 -16.80 -7.93 8.05
C GLY A 38 -16.07 -6.59 7.86
N ALA A 39 -14.95 -6.54 7.14
CA ALA A 39 -14.22 -5.31 6.90
C ALA A 39 -14.72 -4.57 5.65
N ARG A 40 -15.00 -3.27 5.80
CA ARG A 40 -15.36 -2.43 4.64
C ARG A 40 -14.07 -1.97 3.98
N VAL A 41 -13.91 -2.19 2.68
CA VAL A 41 -12.76 -1.69 1.87
C VAL A 41 -12.42 -0.22 2.18
N HIS A 42 -13.44 0.58 2.48
CA HIS A 42 -13.31 1.98 2.88
C HIS A 42 -12.42 2.20 4.12
N ASP A 43 -12.43 1.31 5.10
CA ASP A 43 -11.63 1.44 6.33
C ASP A 43 -10.13 1.24 6.05
N TYR A 44 -9.77 0.32 5.15
CA TYR A 44 -8.39 0.17 4.68
C TYR A 44 -7.94 1.37 3.84
N LEU A 45 -8.81 1.85 2.94
CA LEU A 45 -8.54 3.05 2.15
C LEU A 45 -8.32 4.28 3.03
N ARG A 46 -9.04 4.41 4.15
CA ARG A 46 -8.87 5.50 5.11
C ARG A 46 -7.46 5.53 5.70
N VAL A 47 -6.91 4.38 6.11
CA VAL A 47 -5.53 4.31 6.65
C VAL A 47 -4.51 4.73 5.58
N ILE A 48 -4.65 4.23 4.35
CA ILE A 48 -3.77 4.58 3.22
C ILE A 48 -3.89 6.08 2.91
N ALA A 49 -5.10 6.63 2.89
CA ALA A 49 -5.36 8.04 2.64
C ALA A 49 -4.72 8.93 3.72
N ILE A 50 -4.86 8.60 5.00
CA ILE A 50 -4.24 9.32 6.11
C ILE A 50 -2.72 9.32 5.95
N ARG A 51 -2.11 8.17 5.66
CA ARG A 51 -0.66 8.08 5.44
C ARG A 51 -0.21 9.01 4.31
N ARG A 52 -0.87 8.96 3.15
CA ARG A 52 -0.55 9.81 2.00
C ARG A 52 -0.75 11.30 2.31
N VAL A 53 -1.81 11.66 3.03
CA VAL A 53 -2.06 13.04 3.47
C VAL A 53 -0.93 13.53 4.40
N ARG A 54 -0.51 12.71 5.37
CA ARG A 54 0.62 13.04 6.25
C ARG A 54 1.92 13.23 5.49
N GLU A 55 2.21 12.35 4.53
CA GLU A 55 3.40 12.48 3.67
C GLU A 55 3.37 13.77 2.84
N ARG A 56 2.20 14.16 2.30
CA ARG A 56 2.02 15.45 1.60
C ARG A 56 2.22 16.66 2.51
N ILE A 57 1.75 16.59 3.76
CA ILE A 57 1.93 17.67 4.75
C ILE A 57 3.39 17.77 5.20
N ALA A 58 4.07 16.63 5.37
CA ALA A 58 5.45 16.58 5.85
C ALA A 58 6.49 16.93 4.76
N SER A 59 6.12 16.86 3.47
CA SER A 59 6.98 17.27 2.38
C SER A 59 6.76 18.75 2.03
N PRO A 60 7.75 19.64 2.21
CA PRO A 60 7.60 21.07 1.87
C PRO A 60 7.57 21.34 0.35
N ALA A 61 7.56 20.30 -0.50
CA ALA A 61 7.48 20.43 -1.96
C ALA A 61 6.06 20.71 -2.49
N GLY A 62 5.06 20.85 -1.62
CA GLY A 62 3.67 21.16 -1.99
C GLY A 62 3.39 22.60 -2.43
N THR A 63 4.41 23.46 -2.60
CA THR A 63 4.23 24.84 -3.09
C THR A 63 4.50 25.01 -4.59
N ALA A 64 5.08 24.01 -5.27
CA ALA A 64 5.41 24.11 -6.69
C ALA A 64 4.28 23.64 -7.63
N ASP A 65 3.49 22.64 -7.23
CA ASP A 65 2.49 22.02 -8.11
C ASP A 65 1.16 22.81 -8.12
N ASP A 66 0.76 23.38 -6.99
CA ASP A 66 -0.39 24.29 -6.88
C ASP A 66 -0.19 25.60 -7.65
N ALA A 67 1.06 26.05 -7.85
CA ALA A 67 1.38 27.25 -8.61
C ALA A 67 1.17 27.04 -10.13
N HIS A 68 1.28 25.81 -10.63
CA HIS A 68 1.07 25.49 -12.05
C HIS A 68 -0.42 25.27 -12.37
N ALA A 69 -1.17 24.64 -11.46
CA ALA A 69 -2.62 24.49 -11.58
C ALA A 69 -3.37 25.84 -11.56
N ARG A 70 -2.89 26.82 -10.78
CA ARG A 70 -3.50 28.17 -10.75
C ARG A 70 -3.09 29.06 -11.92
N ARG A 71 -1.95 28.80 -12.58
CA ARG A 71 -1.46 29.60 -13.72
C ARG A 71 -2.03 29.16 -15.07
N SER A 72 -2.47 27.90 -15.20
CA SER A 72 -3.19 27.43 -16.40
C SER A 72 -4.68 27.80 -16.43
N GLY A 73 -5.21 28.47 -15.39
CA GLY A 73 -6.61 28.90 -15.31
C GLY A 73 -6.88 30.36 -15.64
N ALA A 74 -5.85 31.16 -15.95
CA ALA A 74 -6.00 32.56 -16.36
C ALA A 74 -5.54 32.71 -17.80
N ARG A 75 -6.51 33.01 -18.69
CA ARG A 75 -6.31 33.43 -20.07
C ARG A 75 -5.39 34.65 -20.17
#